data_AF-J3L0T5-F1
#
_entry.id   AF-J3L0T5-F1
#
_cell.length_a   1.000
_cell.length_b   1.000
_cell.length_c   1.000
_cell.angle_alpha   90.00
_cell.angle_beta   90.00
_cell.angle_gamma   90.00
#
_symmetry.space_group_name_H-M   'P 1'
#
loop_
_entity.id
_entity.type
_entity.pdbx_description
1 polymer ?
#
loop_
_entity_poly.entity_id
_entity_poly.type
_entity_poly.pdbx_seq_one_letter_code
_entity_poly.pdbx_strand_id
1 'polypeptide(L)'
;MNDEQWCKLVEKWSSAKSKTISDQNKINRGIVKYPQTTGSRCYVAKLHIHKDKNKDAPLGEVCDDEVDAVELFKECHTSSRKGLSDVAKNAIAVVESLRAEPVADGQELRPTAEIVSKLLSQSSTNSTFLKNYGIPLSLTKSTETTSEKALREELVAAKQGSALLLQEVDELKKKSEAAEQALQST
;
A
#
# COMPACT_ATOMS: atom_id res chain seq x y z
N MET A 1 24.46 31.21 -0.19
CA MET A 1 23.32 31.91 0.43
C MET A 1 23.85 33.23 0.95
N ASN A 2 23.43 34.36 0.39
CA ASN A 2 23.84 35.68 0.87
C ASN A 2 22.76 36.31 1.76
N ASP A 3 23.07 37.42 2.43
CA ASP A 3 22.17 38.06 3.41
C ASP A 3 20.86 38.55 2.77
N GLU A 4 20.90 39.04 1.53
CA GLU A 4 19.71 39.50 0.83
C GLU A 4 18.73 38.34 0.53
N GLN A 5 19.26 37.18 0.15
CA GLN A 5 18.47 35.95 -0.02
C GLN A 5 17.87 35.49 1.31
N TRP A 6 18.61 35.63 2.42
CA TRP A 6 18.13 35.31 3.77
C TRP A 6 16.98 36.23 4.19
N CYS A 7 17.11 37.55 4.02
CA CYS A 7 16.05 38.51 4.34
C CYS A 7 14.77 38.22 3.54
N LYS A 8 14.88 37.97 2.23
CA LYS A 8 13.73 37.59 1.39
C LYS A 8 13.03 36.32 1.89
N LEU A 9 13.79 35.33 2.38
CA LEU A 9 13.23 34.10 2.94
C LEU A 9 12.48 34.37 4.25
N VAL A 10 13.08 35.17 5.14
CA VAL A 10 12.49 35.55 6.43
C VAL A 10 11.21 36.35 6.23
N GLU A 11 11.18 37.30 5.30
CA GLU A 11 9.97 38.05 4.93
C GLU A 11 8.87 37.12 4.41
N LYS A 12 9.21 36.18 3.51
CA LYS A 12 8.25 35.20 2.98
C LYS A 12 7.63 34.35 4.09
N TRP A 13 8.43 33.83 5.03
CA TRP A 13 7.95 33.02 6.15
C TRP A 13 7.23 33.84 7.22
N SER A 14 7.59 35.10 7.40
CA SER A 14 6.97 36.01 8.37
C SER A 14 5.71 36.69 7.86
N SER A 15 5.41 36.58 6.56
CA SER A 15 4.21 37.13 5.95
C SER A 15 2.93 36.61 6.63
N ALA A 16 1.89 37.44 6.64
CA ALA A 16 0.60 37.09 7.24
C ALA A 16 0.04 35.78 6.65
N LYS A 17 0.15 35.60 5.33
CA LYS A 17 -0.26 34.37 4.63
C LYS A 17 0.44 33.12 5.18
N SER A 18 1.77 33.17 5.32
CA SER A 18 2.55 32.03 5.84
C SER A 18 2.19 31.71 7.29
N LYS A 19 1.95 32.75 8.12
CA LYS A 19 1.49 32.58 9.51
C LYS A 19 0.12 31.93 9.58
N THR A 20 -0.86 32.41 8.81
CA THR A 20 -2.20 31.81 8.74
C THR A 20 -2.15 30.34 8.30
N ILE A 21 -1.33 30.02 7.28
CA ILE A 21 -1.13 28.63 6.85
C ILE A 21 -0.52 27.78 7.98
N SER A 22 0.47 28.32 8.70
CA SER A 22 1.10 27.64 9.83
C SER A 22 0.08 27.31 10.93
N ASP A 23 -0.77 28.26 11.29
CA ASP A 23 -1.78 28.07 12.32
C ASP A 23 -2.86 27.08 11.88
N GLN A 24 -3.32 27.16 10.63
CA GLN A 24 -4.23 26.17 10.07
C GLN A 24 -3.59 24.78 10.05
N ASN A 25 -2.30 24.65 9.72
CA ASN A 25 -1.59 23.37 9.75
C ASN A 25 -1.49 22.79 11.16
N LYS A 26 -1.34 23.62 12.21
CA LYS A 26 -1.38 23.16 13.61
C LYS A 26 -2.76 22.62 13.99
N ILE A 27 -3.82 23.34 13.61
CA ILE A 27 -5.20 22.91 13.84
C ILE A 27 -5.46 21.59 13.11
N ASN A 28 -5.12 21.53 11.82
CA ASN A 28 -5.26 20.33 11.00
C ASN A 28 -4.52 19.15 11.63
N ARG A 29 -3.27 19.36 12.08
CA ARG A 29 -2.49 18.33 12.79
C ARG A 29 -3.18 17.85 14.07
N GLY A 30 -3.86 18.73 14.80
CA GLY A 30 -4.62 18.37 16.00
C GLY A 30 -5.87 17.54 15.72
N ILE A 31 -6.45 17.66 14.52
CA ILE A 31 -7.65 16.91 14.11
C ILE A 31 -7.30 15.52 13.57
N VAL A 32 -6.04 15.27 13.19
CA VAL A 32 -5.60 13.96 12.71
C VAL A 32 -5.73 12.91 13.81
N LYS A 33 -6.72 12.02 13.68
CA LYS A 33 -7.03 10.96 14.65
C LYS A 33 -5.98 9.85 14.72
N TYR A 34 -5.43 9.46 13.57
CA TYR A 34 -4.42 8.41 13.46
C TYR A 34 -3.15 9.00 12.83
N PRO A 35 -2.23 9.56 13.62
CA PRO A 35 -0.97 10.08 13.08
C PRO A 35 -0.09 8.91 12.64
N GLN A 36 0.34 8.93 11.38
CA GLN A 36 1.31 7.96 10.87
C GLN A 36 2.66 8.10 11.58
N THR A 37 3.31 6.97 11.81
CA THR A 37 4.63 6.88 12.43
C THR A 37 5.65 6.22 11.50
N THR A 38 5.48 6.41 10.19
CA THR A 38 6.34 5.86 9.14
C THR A 38 7.69 6.59 8.99
N GLY A 39 7.91 7.65 9.78
CA GLY A 39 9.14 8.43 9.75
C GLY A 39 9.31 9.17 8.42
N SER A 40 10.49 9.03 7.80
CA SER A 40 10.79 9.60 6.47
C SER A 40 10.15 8.83 5.31
N ARG A 41 9.51 7.69 5.57
CA ARG A 41 8.94 6.83 4.53
C ARG A 41 7.48 7.19 4.27
N CYS A 42 7.09 7.27 3.00
CA CYS A 42 5.69 7.33 2.60
C CYS A 42 5.04 5.93 2.69
N TYR A 43 3.71 5.87 2.65
CA TYR A 43 2.95 4.63 2.68
C TYR A 43 3.34 3.66 1.55
N VAL A 44 3.56 4.17 0.34
CA VAL A 44 3.99 3.35 -0.82
C VAL A 44 5.33 2.68 -0.55
N ALA A 45 6.31 3.42 -0.01
CA ALA A 45 7.62 2.84 0.33
C ALA A 45 7.52 1.81 1.45
N LYS A 46 6.62 2.03 2.43
CA LYS A 46 6.36 1.08 3.52
C LYS A 46 5.74 -0.21 3.01
N LEU A 47 4.81 -0.12 2.05
CA LEU A 47 4.20 -1.27 1.39
C LEU A 47 5.21 -2.14 0.63
N HIS A 48 6.14 -1.52 -0.12
CA HIS A 48 7.16 -2.28 -0.84
C HIS A 48 8.00 -3.12 0.12
N ILE A 49 8.41 -2.52 1.24
CA ILE A 49 9.18 -3.22 2.27
C ILE A 49 8.38 -4.35 2.92
N HIS A 50 7.09 -4.12 3.17
CA HIS A 50 6.20 -5.16 3.69
C HIS A 50 6.09 -6.34 2.71
N LYS A 51 5.90 -6.05 1.42
CA LYS A 51 5.85 -7.08 0.37
C LYS A 51 7.17 -7.83 0.22
N ASP A 52 8.30 -7.13 0.26
CA ASP A 52 9.61 -7.77 0.10
C ASP A 52 9.97 -8.69 1.27
N LYS A 53 9.61 -8.33 2.51
CA LYS A 53 9.75 -9.23 3.68
C LYS A 53 8.93 -10.51 3.57
N ASN A 54 7.79 -10.44 2.90
CA ASN A 54 6.89 -11.58 2.72
C ASN A 54 7.26 -12.44 1.49
N LYS A 55 8.14 -11.94 0.59
CA LYS A 55 8.63 -12.69 -0.58
C LYS A 55 9.68 -13.75 -0.28
N ASP A 56 10.31 -13.72 0.90
CA ASP A 56 11.29 -14.74 1.32
C ASP A 56 10.62 -16.07 1.74
N ALA A 57 9.30 -16.20 1.61
CA ALA A 57 8.56 -17.46 1.75
C ALA A 57 8.74 -18.35 0.49
N PRO A 58 8.80 -19.69 0.61
CA PRO A 58 9.20 -20.58 -0.49
C PRO A 58 8.34 -20.39 -1.74
N LEU A 59 9.02 -20.33 -2.90
CA LEU A 59 8.44 -20.18 -4.25
C LEU A 59 7.24 -21.10 -4.49
N GLY A 60 6.04 -20.55 -4.39
CA GLY A 60 4.79 -21.21 -4.74
C GLY A 60 3.70 -20.17 -4.87
N GLU A 61 3.38 -19.81 -6.12
CA GLU A 61 2.40 -18.79 -6.53
C GLU A 61 2.65 -17.39 -5.98
N VAL A 62 2.71 -16.39 -6.87
CA VAL A 62 2.40 -15.02 -6.45
C VAL A 62 0.90 -15.04 -6.16
N CYS A 63 0.53 -15.52 -4.97
CA CYS A 63 -0.77 -15.22 -4.42
C CYS A 63 -0.85 -13.69 -4.42
N ASP A 64 -1.95 -13.15 -4.90
CA ASP A 64 -2.40 -11.83 -4.48
C ASP A 64 -2.70 -11.93 -2.98
N ASP A 65 -1.65 -12.12 -2.15
CA ASP A 65 -1.74 -12.17 -0.70
C ASP A 65 -2.40 -10.86 -0.32
N GLU A 66 -3.68 -10.96 0.01
CA GLU A 66 -4.52 -9.85 0.37
C GLU A 66 -3.84 -9.19 1.56
N VAL A 67 -3.14 -8.08 1.31
CA VAL A 67 -2.33 -7.40 2.31
C VAL A 67 -3.26 -7.08 3.47
N ASP A 68 -3.04 -7.72 4.62
CA ASP A 68 -3.93 -7.57 5.77
C ASP A 68 -3.94 -6.10 6.19
N ALA A 69 -5.09 -5.46 5.97
CA ALA A 69 -5.27 -4.04 6.27
C ALA A 69 -5.02 -3.73 7.75
N VAL A 70 -5.25 -4.71 8.64
CA VAL A 70 -5.03 -4.56 10.09
C VAL A 70 -3.54 -4.61 10.42
N GLU A 71 -2.81 -5.59 9.89
CA GLU A 71 -1.35 -5.66 10.04
C GLU A 71 -0.67 -4.40 9.49
N LEU A 72 -1.10 -3.94 8.31
CA LEU A 72 -0.56 -2.74 7.69
C LEU A 72 -0.85 -1.48 8.51
N PHE A 73 -2.07 -1.39 9.07
CA PHE A 73 -2.44 -0.33 10.00
C PHE A 73 -1.56 -0.35 11.25
N LYS A 74 -1.31 -1.54 11.83
CA LYS A 74 -0.38 -1.73 12.96
C LYS A 74 1.02 -1.26 12.60
N GLU A 75 1.57 -1.68 11.46
CA GLU A 75 2.94 -1.35 11.06
C GLU A 75 3.15 0.17 10.85
N CYS A 76 2.11 0.88 10.44
CA CYS A 76 2.20 2.28 10.06
C CYS A 76 1.86 3.27 11.18
N HIS A 77 1.21 2.79 12.23
CA HIS A 77 0.86 3.59 13.41
C HIS A 77 1.65 3.18 14.67
N THR A 78 2.51 2.17 14.57
CA THR A 78 3.42 1.79 15.65
C THR A 78 4.72 2.59 15.53
N SER A 79 4.99 3.41 16.55
CA SER A 79 6.28 4.08 16.70
C SER A 79 7.26 3.14 17.39
N SER A 80 8.52 3.07 16.93
CA SER A 80 9.58 2.37 17.67
C SER A 80 9.89 2.98 19.05
N ARG A 81 9.58 4.27 19.25
CA ARG A 81 9.78 4.96 20.54
C ARG A 81 8.56 4.91 21.43
N LYS A 82 7.38 5.17 20.87
CA LYS A 82 6.14 5.39 21.63
C LYS A 82 5.17 4.21 21.57
N GLY A 83 5.48 3.19 20.77
CA GLY A 83 4.54 2.12 20.46
C GLY A 83 3.32 2.64 19.71
N LEU A 84 2.23 1.88 19.81
CA LEU A 84 0.93 2.21 19.24
C LEU A 84 0.15 3.15 20.17
N SER A 85 -0.51 4.17 19.61
CA SER A 85 -1.35 5.08 20.40
C SER A 85 -2.61 4.38 20.92
N ASP A 86 -3.17 4.82 22.04
CA ASP A 86 -4.38 4.19 22.61
C ASP A 86 -5.58 4.31 21.68
N VAL A 87 -5.69 5.41 20.92
CA VAL A 87 -6.70 5.58 19.89
C VAL A 87 -6.57 4.52 18.79
N ALA A 88 -5.34 4.17 18.39
CA ALA A 88 -5.09 3.14 17.40
C ALA A 88 -5.27 1.71 17.97
N LYS A 89 -4.93 1.47 19.25
CA LYS A 89 -5.22 0.19 19.93
C LYS A 89 -6.73 -0.07 19.99
N ASN A 90 -7.51 0.93 20.39
CA ASN A 90 -8.97 0.83 20.43
C ASN A 90 -9.55 0.57 19.04
N ALA A 91 -9.02 1.24 18.01
CA ALA A 91 -9.44 1.01 16.63
C ALA A 91 -9.20 -0.44 16.18
N ILE A 92 -8.03 -1.00 16.48
CA ILE A 92 -7.71 -2.40 16.18
C ILE A 92 -8.65 -3.35 16.94
N ALA A 93 -8.86 -3.13 18.24
CA ALA A 93 -9.74 -3.96 19.04
C ALA A 93 -11.18 -3.98 18.49
N VAL A 94 -11.67 -2.83 17.98
CA VAL A 94 -12.96 -2.75 17.29
C VAL A 94 -12.98 -3.59 16.01
N VAL A 95 -11.91 -3.52 15.20
CA VAL A 95 -11.82 -4.33 13.96
C VAL A 95 -11.76 -5.82 14.28
N GLU A 96 -10.95 -6.22 15.27
CA GLU A 96 -10.81 -7.61 15.70
C GLU A 96 -12.13 -8.15 16.28
N SER A 97 -12.87 -7.32 17.04
CA SER A 97 -14.20 -7.69 17.56
C SER A 97 -15.22 -7.87 16.43
N LEU A 98 -15.23 -6.97 15.43
CA LEU A 98 -16.11 -7.08 14.27
C LEU A 98 -15.76 -8.27 13.37
N ARG A 99 -14.50 -8.73 13.38
CA ARG A 99 -14.07 -9.97 12.71
C ARG A 99 -14.52 -11.22 13.48
N ALA A 100 -14.57 -11.15 14.81
CA ALA A 100 -14.94 -12.28 15.67
C ALA A 100 -16.46 -12.49 15.80
N GLU A 101 -17.29 -11.55 15.34
CA GLU A 101 -18.75 -11.72 15.31
C GLU A 101 -19.13 -12.92 14.44
N PRO A 102 -19.86 -13.92 14.99
CA PRO A 102 -20.27 -15.10 14.25
C PRO A 102 -21.22 -14.68 13.13
N VAL A 103 -20.81 -14.97 11.89
CA VAL A 103 -21.66 -14.75 10.73
C VAL A 103 -22.76 -15.81 10.74
N ALA A 104 -24.02 -15.37 10.71
CA ALA A 104 -25.18 -16.26 10.62
C ALA A 104 -25.02 -17.22 9.44
N ASP A 105 -25.38 -18.50 9.64
CA ASP A 105 -25.22 -19.60 8.68
C ASP A 105 -25.61 -19.16 7.26
N GLY A 106 -24.62 -19.06 6.37
CA GLY A 106 -24.80 -18.78 4.94
C GLY A 106 -24.35 -17.41 4.43
N GLN A 107 -23.82 -16.52 5.28
CA GLN A 107 -23.26 -15.23 4.82
C GLN A 107 -21.71 -15.26 4.73
N GLU A 108 -21.14 -14.70 3.65
CA GLU A 108 -19.69 -14.60 3.49
C GLU A 108 -19.07 -13.75 4.62
N LEU A 109 -17.93 -14.20 5.15
CA LEU A 109 -17.12 -13.43 6.10
C LEU A 109 -16.85 -12.04 5.52
N ARG A 110 -17.14 -10.99 6.30
CA ARG A 110 -16.85 -9.62 5.84
C ARG A 110 -15.36 -9.46 5.56
N PRO A 111 -14.97 -8.97 4.36
CA PRO A 111 -13.58 -8.68 4.06
C PRO A 111 -13.00 -7.69 5.08
N THR A 112 -11.78 -7.94 5.53
CA THR A 112 -11.12 -7.09 6.54
C THR A 112 -10.99 -5.65 6.05
N ALA A 113 -10.76 -5.45 4.75
CA ALA A 113 -10.73 -4.14 4.11
C ALA A 113 -12.04 -3.36 4.31
N GLU A 114 -13.19 -4.02 4.25
CA GLU A 114 -14.49 -3.36 4.47
C GLU A 114 -14.68 -2.93 5.92
N ILE A 115 -14.31 -3.79 6.87
CA ILE A 115 -14.36 -3.49 8.30
C ILE A 115 -13.47 -2.30 8.62
N VAL A 116 -12.23 -2.31 8.12
CA VAL A 116 -11.26 -1.21 8.29
C VAL A 116 -11.76 0.06 7.62
N SER A 117 -12.35 -0.02 6.43
CA SER A 117 -12.92 1.18 5.80
C SER A 117 -14.04 1.77 6.62
N LYS A 118 -14.97 0.95 7.13
CA LYS A 118 -16.08 1.46 7.95
C LYS A 118 -15.57 2.21 9.18
N LEU A 119 -14.55 1.66 9.85
CA LEU A 119 -13.87 2.30 10.98
C LEU A 119 -13.21 3.64 10.59
N LEU A 120 -12.53 3.66 9.45
CA LEU A 120 -11.88 4.87 8.95
C LEU A 120 -12.91 5.93 8.55
N SER A 121 -14.03 5.55 7.93
CA SER A 121 -15.13 6.44 7.56
C SER A 121 -15.83 7.07 8.77
N GLN A 122 -15.90 6.38 9.92
CA GLN A 122 -16.37 6.98 11.18
C GLN A 122 -15.48 8.12 11.68
N SER A 123 -14.22 8.13 11.24
CA SER A 123 -13.21 9.10 11.68
C SER A 123 -13.01 10.21 10.64
N SER A 124 -13.06 9.86 9.36
CA SER A 124 -12.96 10.77 8.22
C SER A 124 -13.61 10.13 7.01
N THR A 125 -14.58 10.82 6.41
CA THR A 125 -15.26 10.40 5.18
C THR A 125 -14.34 10.34 3.97
N ASN A 126 -13.18 11.01 4.02
CA ASN A 126 -12.21 11.09 2.93
C ASN A 126 -10.91 10.33 3.24
N SER A 127 -10.97 9.28 4.06
CA SER A 127 -9.77 8.48 4.36
C SER A 127 -9.19 7.86 3.09
N THR A 128 -7.94 8.21 2.76
CA THR A 128 -7.21 7.64 1.61
C THR A 128 -6.32 6.46 2.00
N PHE A 129 -6.37 6.01 3.25
CA PHE A 129 -5.46 4.99 3.78
C PHE A 129 -5.44 3.72 2.91
N LEU A 130 -6.58 3.04 2.74
CA LEU A 130 -6.65 1.81 1.96
C LEU A 130 -6.29 2.01 0.48
N LYS A 131 -6.68 3.16 -0.10
CA LYS A 131 -6.31 3.55 -1.47
C LYS A 131 -4.80 3.72 -1.65
N ASN A 132 -4.11 4.33 -0.68
CA ASN A 132 -2.66 4.53 -0.74
C ASN A 132 -1.88 3.20 -0.72
N TYR A 133 -2.54 2.12 -0.30
CA TYR A 133 -1.99 0.76 -0.29
C TYR A 133 -2.45 -0.11 -1.43
N GLY A 134 -3.24 0.44 -2.37
CA GLY A 134 -3.80 -0.33 -3.47
C GLY A 134 -4.78 -1.41 -3.02
N ILE A 135 -5.35 -1.30 -1.82
CA ILE A 135 -6.41 -2.19 -1.35
C ILE A 135 -7.72 -1.65 -1.95
N PRO A 136 -8.30 -2.35 -2.95
CA PRO A 136 -9.51 -1.90 -3.60
C PRO A 136 -10.66 -1.94 -2.60
N LEU A 137 -11.39 -0.83 -2.49
CA LEU A 137 -12.58 -0.77 -1.67
C LEU A 137 -13.82 -0.79 -2.56
N SER A 138 -14.69 -1.79 -2.37
CA SER A 138 -15.91 -1.96 -3.16
C SER A 138 -16.91 -0.79 -3.03
N LEU A 139 -16.71 0.15 -2.10
CA LEU A 139 -17.74 1.14 -1.74
C LEU A 139 -17.75 2.42 -2.58
N THR A 140 -16.76 2.67 -3.42
CA THR A 140 -16.86 3.77 -4.40
C THR A 140 -16.18 3.34 -5.65
N LYS A 141 -16.88 3.40 -6.79
CA LYS A 141 -16.27 3.44 -8.11
C LYS A 141 -15.33 4.64 -8.13
N SER A 142 -14.11 4.47 -7.63
CA SER A 142 -13.00 5.34 -7.99
C SER A 142 -12.89 5.12 -9.49
N THR A 143 -13.34 6.11 -10.26
CA THR A 143 -13.11 6.14 -11.70
C THR A 143 -11.62 5.91 -11.90
N GLU A 144 -11.28 4.69 -12.29
CA GLU A 144 -9.95 4.32 -12.72
C GLU A 144 -9.56 5.34 -13.79
N THR A 145 -8.45 6.05 -13.56
CA THR A 145 -8.04 7.07 -14.53
C THR A 145 -7.64 6.35 -15.81
N THR A 146 -7.85 6.98 -16.97
CA THR A 146 -7.46 6.41 -18.27
C THR A 146 -6.00 5.94 -18.27
N SER A 147 -5.13 6.66 -17.57
CA SER A 147 -3.73 6.29 -17.35
C SER A 147 -3.54 5.01 -16.53
N GLU A 148 -4.32 4.81 -15.47
CA GLU A 148 -4.24 3.60 -14.63
C GLU A 148 -4.68 2.37 -15.42
N LYS A 149 -5.77 2.51 -16.20
CA LYS A 149 -6.25 1.43 -17.07
C LYS A 149 -5.23 1.05 -18.15
N ALA A 150 -4.64 2.03 -18.82
CA ALA A 150 -3.62 1.79 -19.85
C ALA A 150 -2.39 1.05 -19.26
N LEU A 151 -1.93 1.47 -18.08
CA LEU A 151 -0.82 0.81 -17.39
C LEU A 151 -1.15 -0.63 -17.00
N ARG A 152 -2.39 -0.93 -16.59
CA ARG A 152 -2.82 -2.30 -16.28
C ARG A 152 -2.85 -3.18 -17.53
N GLU A 153 -3.35 -2.66 -18.66
CA GLU A 153 -3.35 -3.38 -19.93
C GLU A 153 -1.92 -3.68 -20.40
N GLU A 154 -1.01 -2.71 -20.30
CA GLU A 154 0.41 -2.91 -20.62
C GLU A 154 1.07 -3.97 -19.72
N LEU A 155 0.78 -3.96 -18.42
CA LEU A 155 1.31 -4.92 -17.46
C LEU A 155 0.81 -6.35 -17.78
N VAL A 156 -0.48 -6.50 -18.11
CA VAL A 156 -1.05 -7.78 -18.52
C VAL A 156 -0.40 -8.29 -19.81
N ALA A 157 -0.24 -7.42 -20.81
CA ALA A 157 0.43 -7.78 -22.07
C ALA A 157 1.90 -8.18 -21.84
N ALA A 158 2.62 -7.45 -20.98
CA ALA A 158 4.01 -7.77 -20.64
C ALA A 158 4.14 -9.12 -19.92
N LYS A 159 3.23 -9.43 -18.97
CA LYS A 159 3.19 -10.73 -18.28
C LYS A 159 2.93 -11.87 -19.26
N GLN A 160 1.97 -11.70 -20.18
CA GLN A 160 1.66 -12.70 -21.20
C GLN A 160 2.86 -12.90 -22.16
N GLY A 161 3.49 -11.82 -22.61
CA GLY A 161 4.70 -11.89 -23.44
C GLY A 161 5.85 -12.59 -22.74
N SER A 162 6.07 -12.32 -21.45
CA SER A 162 7.09 -12.99 -20.65
C SER A 162 6.83 -14.49 -20.50
N ALA A 163 5.57 -14.91 -20.35
CA ALA A 163 5.22 -16.32 -20.26
C ALA A 163 5.49 -17.07 -21.58
N LEU A 164 5.19 -16.46 -22.72
CA LEU A 164 5.49 -17.01 -24.04
C LEU A 164 7.01 -17.12 -24.28
N LEU A 165 7.78 -16.10 -23.91
CA LEU A 165 9.24 -16.13 -24.03
C LEU A 165 9.86 -17.24 -23.15
N LEU A 166 9.35 -17.44 -21.94
CA LEU A 166 9.80 -18.54 -21.08
C LEU A 166 9.54 -19.90 -21.74
N GLN A 167 8.36 -20.09 -22.35
CA GLN A 167 8.04 -21.31 -23.08
C GLN A 167 9.00 -21.53 -24.27
N GLU A 168 9.27 -20.49 -25.06
CA GLU A 168 10.19 -20.59 -26.21
C GLU A 168 11.62 -20.92 -25.77
N VAL A 169 12.09 -20.31 -24.67
CA VAL A 169 13.41 -20.63 -24.08
C VAL A 169 13.49 -22.09 -23.65
N ASP A 170 12.45 -22.63 -23.01
CA ASP A 170 12.41 -24.03 -22.60
C ASP A 170 12.38 -24.99 -23.80
N GLU A 171 11.66 -24.64 -24.87
CA GLU A 171 11.64 -25.41 -26.11
C GLU A 171 12.99 -25.41 -26.83
N LEU A 172 13.65 -24.23 -26.91
CA LEU A 172 14.98 -24.10 -27.50
C LEU A 172 16.03 -24.87 -26.70
N LYS A 173 15.95 -24.83 -25.38
CA LYS A 173 16.85 -25.57 -24.49
C LYS A 173 16.71 -27.09 -24.70
N LYS A 174 15.48 -27.62 -24.78
CA LYS A 174 15.26 -29.04 -25.10
C LYS A 174 15.82 -29.43 -26.46
N LYS A 175 15.67 -28.57 -27.47
CA LYS A 175 16.20 -28.81 -28.82
C LYS A 175 17.73 -28.79 -28.84
N SER A 176 18.38 -27.88 -28.10
CA SER A 176 19.85 -27.83 -28.04
C SER A 176 20.42 -29.04 -27.32
N GLU A 177 19.83 -29.45 -26.19
CA GLU A 177 20.22 -30.66 -25.45
C GLU A 177 20.10 -31.93 -26.32
N ALA A 178 19.02 -32.04 -27.11
CA ALA A 178 18.85 -33.15 -28.05
C ALA A 178 19.88 -33.13 -29.20
N ALA A 179 20.24 -31.95 -29.70
CA ALA A 179 21.25 -31.80 -30.75
C ALA A 179 22.66 -32.13 -30.24
N GLU A 180 23.00 -31.72 -29.01
CA GLU A 180 24.28 -32.07 -28.37
C GLU A 180 24.40 -33.57 -28.11
N GLN A 181 23.33 -34.24 -27.66
CA GLN A 181 23.31 -35.70 -27.48
C GLN A 181 23.46 -36.47 -28.79
N ALA A 182 22.84 -35.97 -29.88
CA ALA A 182 22.98 -36.57 -31.21
C ALA A 182 24.42 -36.47 -31.74
N LEU A 183 25.09 -35.35 -31.50
CA LEU A 183 26.50 -35.13 -31.87
C LEU A 183 27.48 -36.00 -31.08
N GLN A 184 27.19 -36.31 -29.81
CA GLN A 184 28.03 -37.18 -28.97
C GLN A 184 27.87 -38.67 -29.27
N SER A 185 26.83 -39.06 -30.00
CA SER A 185 26.56 -40.48 -30.38
C SER A 185 27.03 -40.84 -31.79
N THR A 186 27.63 -39.89 -32.52
CA THR A 186 28.31 -40.08 -33.83
C THR A 186 29.81 -40.10 -33.66
#